data_AF-A0A6B3F4M1-F1
#
_entry.id   AF-A0A6B3F4M1-F1
#
_cell.length_a   1.000
_cell.length_b   1.000
_cell.length_c   1.000
_cell.angle_alpha   90.00
_cell.angle_beta   90.00
_cell.angle_gamma   90.00
#
_symmetry.space_group_name_H-M   'P 1'
#
loop_
_entity.id
_entity.type
_entity.pdbx_description
1 polymer ?
#
loop_
_entity_poly.entity_id
_entity_poly.type
_entity_poly.pdbx_seq_one_letter_code
_entity_poly.pdbx_strand_id
1 'polypeptide(L)'
;GLGLLAGVAHLVVRRFAPYADPLLLPLATLLNGLGLVIIWRLDQSDRLQNLAKLQFGAFSPAAPKQLMYSAIGIALFVGVLMVLKDHRILQRYTYISMVGAILLLLLPLVPGIGQNINGAKIWIRVGGFQIQPGEFAKIVIAIFFAGYLMVKRDALALASRRFLGLYLPRGRDLGPIIVVWVLSILILIFETDLGTSLLFFGMFIIMLYVATERTSWIVFGLLMSAAGAVGVASFEPHVHSRVQAWLSPMN
;
A
#
# COMPACT_ATOMS: atom_id res chain seq x y z
N GLY A 1 4.90 -5.01 -27.00
CA GLY A 1 4.86 -5.53 -25.62
C GLY A 1 3.56 -5.17 -24.93
N LEU A 2 3.48 -3.96 -24.36
CA LEU A 2 2.34 -3.55 -23.52
C LEU A 2 0.97 -3.62 -24.20
N GLY A 3 0.86 -3.22 -25.48
CA GLY A 3 -0.41 -3.29 -26.21
C GLY A 3 -0.98 -4.71 -26.34
N LEU A 4 -0.11 -5.72 -26.51
CA LEU A 4 -0.54 -7.12 -26.50
C LEU A 4 -1.04 -7.55 -25.12
N LEU A 5 -0.32 -7.17 -24.05
CA LEU A 5 -0.73 -7.47 -22.68
C LEU A 5 -2.09 -6.82 -22.34
N ALA A 6 -2.29 -5.57 -22.78
CA ALA A 6 -3.55 -4.86 -22.61
C ALA A 6 -4.70 -5.53 -23.41
N GLY A 7 -4.42 -5.99 -24.63
CA GLY A 7 -5.38 -6.75 -25.44
C GLY A 7 -5.82 -8.05 -24.75
N VAL A 8 -4.87 -8.81 -24.21
CA VAL A 8 -5.16 -10.02 -23.43
C VAL A 8 -5.99 -9.69 -22.20
N ALA A 9 -5.59 -8.69 -21.41
CA ALA A 9 -6.34 -8.24 -20.24
C ALA A 9 -7.77 -7.83 -20.60
N HIS A 10 -7.95 -7.14 -21.74
CA HIS A 10 -9.27 -6.73 -22.23
C HIS A 10 -10.16 -7.94 -22.53
N LEU A 11 -9.64 -8.94 -23.25
CA LEU A 11 -10.39 -10.16 -23.56
C LEU A 11 -10.79 -10.91 -22.29
N VAL A 12 -9.90 -11.00 -21.29
CA VAL A 12 -10.20 -11.61 -20.00
C VAL A 12 -11.30 -10.84 -19.28
N VAL A 13 -11.22 -9.51 -19.18
CA VAL A 13 -12.27 -8.69 -18.55
C VAL A 13 -13.61 -8.91 -19.23
N ARG A 14 -13.66 -8.90 -20.57
CA ARG A 14 -14.90 -9.16 -21.31
C ARG A 14 -15.46 -10.55 -21.06
N ARG A 15 -14.61 -11.55 -20.81
CA ARG A 15 -15.02 -12.93 -20.58
C ARG A 15 -15.48 -13.22 -19.15
N PHE A 16 -14.81 -12.66 -18.15
CA PHE A 16 -15.00 -12.99 -16.74
C PHE A 16 -15.71 -11.89 -15.93
N ALA A 17 -15.68 -10.64 -16.40
CA ALA A 17 -16.28 -9.48 -15.74
C ALA A 17 -16.98 -8.55 -16.77
N PRO A 18 -18.02 -9.03 -17.49
CA PRO A 18 -18.65 -8.28 -18.58
C PRO A 18 -19.31 -6.97 -18.13
N TYR A 19 -19.69 -6.88 -16.85
CA TYR A 19 -20.28 -5.69 -16.23
C TYR A 19 -19.26 -4.77 -15.53
N ALA A 20 -17.97 -5.06 -15.65
CA ALA A 20 -16.94 -4.18 -15.11
C ALA A 20 -16.94 -2.82 -15.82
N ASP A 21 -16.58 -1.76 -15.10
CA ASP A 21 -16.40 -0.43 -15.66
C ASP A 21 -15.39 -0.49 -16.82
N PRO A 22 -15.79 -0.11 -18.05
CA PRO A 22 -14.92 -0.19 -19.21
C PRO A 22 -13.74 0.79 -19.17
N LEU A 23 -13.72 1.77 -18.26
CA LEU A 23 -12.70 2.84 -18.20
C LEU A 23 -11.47 2.45 -17.37
N LEU A 24 -11.61 1.60 -16.35
CA LEU A 24 -10.51 1.32 -15.42
C LEU A 24 -9.29 0.69 -16.10
N LEU A 25 -9.49 -0.32 -16.94
CA LEU A 25 -8.40 -1.02 -17.61
C LEU A 25 -7.65 -0.13 -18.63
N PRO A 26 -8.33 0.62 -19.53
CA PRO A 26 -7.67 1.57 -20.41
C PRO A 26 -6.88 2.65 -19.66
N LEU A 27 -7.44 3.22 -18.59
CA LEU A 27 -6.77 4.26 -17.80
C LEU A 27 -5.51 3.71 -17.11
N ALA A 28 -5.60 2.53 -16.49
CA ALA A 28 -4.45 1.88 -15.88
C ALA A 28 -3.37 1.55 -16.91
N THR A 29 -3.76 1.07 -18.10
CA THR A 29 -2.86 0.77 -19.22
C THR A 29 -2.18 2.05 -19.72
N LEU A 30 -2.92 3.15 -19.85
CA LEU A 30 -2.39 4.44 -20.29
C LEU A 30 -1.34 4.96 -19.32
N LEU A 31 -1.65 4.96 -18.01
CA LEU A 31 -0.71 5.41 -16.98
C LEU A 31 0.56 4.53 -16.95
N ASN A 32 0.40 3.20 -17.05
CA ASN A 32 1.53 2.28 -17.14
C ASN A 32 2.37 2.52 -18.41
N GLY A 33 1.71 2.75 -19.54
CA GLY A 33 2.35 3.06 -20.82
C GLY A 33 3.14 4.35 -20.79
N LEU A 34 2.56 5.43 -20.24
CA LEU A 34 3.26 6.70 -20.04
C LEU A 34 4.50 6.52 -19.16
N GLY A 35 4.38 5.80 -18.04
CA GLY A 35 5.50 5.47 -17.17
C GLY A 35 6.60 4.69 -17.90
N LEU A 36 6.23 3.69 -18.69
CA LEU A 36 7.16 2.90 -19.51
C LEU A 36 7.89 3.76 -20.55
N VAL A 37 7.19 4.68 -21.22
CA VAL A 37 7.80 5.59 -22.21
C VAL A 37 8.81 6.52 -21.52
N ILE A 38 8.48 7.06 -20.34
CA ILE A 38 9.39 7.91 -19.57
C ILE A 38 10.64 7.13 -19.15
N ILE A 39 10.47 5.91 -18.61
CA ILE A 39 11.61 5.07 -18.21
C ILE A 39 12.47 4.72 -19.42
N TRP A 40 11.85 4.33 -20.53
CA TRP A 40 12.58 4.03 -21.77
C TRP A 40 13.36 5.24 -22.28
N ARG A 41 12.76 6.44 -22.22
CA ARG A 41 13.44 7.70 -22.56
C ARG A 41 14.64 7.96 -21.63
N LEU A 42 14.53 7.71 -20.33
CA LEU A 42 15.64 7.85 -19.38
C LEU A 42 16.76 6.85 -19.68
N ASP A 43 16.40 5.61 -20.06
CA ASP A 43 17.38 4.59 -20.45
C ASP A 43 18.20 5.00 -21.67
N GLN A 44 17.68 5.88 -22.55
CA GLN A 44 18.41 6.40 -23.73
C GLN A 44 19.36 7.57 -23.39
N SER A 45 19.41 8.05 -22.14
CA SER A 45 20.26 9.19 -21.79
C SER A 45 21.72 8.78 -21.59
N ASP A 46 22.62 9.21 -22.48
CA ASP A 46 24.07 8.96 -22.37
C ASP A 46 24.65 9.42 -21.02
N ARG A 47 24.17 10.55 -20.50
CA ARG A 47 24.57 11.05 -19.18
C ARG A 47 24.27 10.04 -18.09
N LEU A 48 23.04 9.50 -18.05
CA LEU A 48 22.64 8.53 -17.03
C LEU A 48 23.35 7.19 -17.20
N GLN A 49 23.56 6.75 -18.45
CA GLN A 49 24.33 5.55 -18.74
C GLN A 49 25.79 5.67 -18.25
N ASN A 50 26.43 6.81 -18.49
CA ASN A 50 27.80 7.05 -18.05
C ASN A 50 27.90 7.13 -16.53
N LEU A 51 26.96 7.82 -15.86
CA LEU A 51 26.90 7.86 -14.40
C LEU A 51 26.70 6.46 -13.80
N ALA A 52 25.82 5.64 -14.39
CA ALA A 52 25.59 4.28 -13.93
C ALA A 52 26.83 3.38 -14.09
N LYS A 53 27.57 3.51 -15.20
CA LYS A 53 28.84 2.79 -15.41
C LYS A 53 29.90 3.21 -14.39
N LEU A 54 29.99 4.50 -14.07
CA LEU A 54 30.95 5.02 -13.08
C LEU A 54 30.60 4.53 -11.66
N GLN A 55 29.32 4.51 -11.29
CA GLN A 55 28.89 4.19 -9.93
C GLN A 55 28.72 2.68 -9.68
N PHE A 56 28.27 1.93 -10.69
CA PHE A 56 27.88 0.51 -10.56
C PHE A 56 28.65 -0.43 -11.50
N GLY A 57 29.61 0.08 -12.28
CA GLY A 57 30.43 -0.71 -13.21
C GLY A 57 29.74 -1.10 -14.53
N ALA A 58 28.41 -1.06 -14.57
CA ALA A 58 27.63 -1.37 -15.76
C ALA A 58 26.30 -0.60 -15.79
N PHE A 59 25.78 -0.38 -17.00
CA PHE A 59 24.44 0.13 -17.21
C PHE A 59 23.48 -1.03 -17.52
N SER A 60 22.36 -1.10 -16.79
CA SER A 60 21.27 -2.03 -17.06
C SER A 60 20.00 -1.23 -17.35
N PRO A 61 19.41 -1.33 -18.56
CA PRO A 61 18.14 -0.68 -18.86
C PRO A 61 17.03 -1.11 -17.90
N ALA A 62 16.21 -0.16 -17.45
CA ALA A 62 15.11 -0.40 -16.53
C ALA A 62 13.80 -0.74 -17.27
N ALA A 63 13.59 -0.22 -18.48
CA ALA A 63 12.35 -0.39 -19.24
C ALA A 63 11.98 -1.87 -19.52
N PRO A 64 12.90 -2.78 -19.87
CA PRO A 64 12.57 -4.19 -20.06
C PRO A 64 12.10 -4.87 -18.76
N LYS A 65 12.74 -4.55 -17.63
CA LYS A 65 12.32 -5.06 -16.31
C LYS A 65 10.96 -4.52 -15.93
N GLN A 66 10.69 -3.24 -16.19
CA GLN A 66 9.37 -2.65 -15.96
C GLN A 66 8.28 -3.31 -16.81
N LEU A 67 8.56 -3.61 -18.09
CA LEU A 67 7.63 -4.31 -18.95
C LEU A 67 7.35 -5.74 -18.46
N MET A 68 8.37 -6.44 -17.96
CA MET A 68 8.21 -7.75 -17.30
C MET A 68 7.33 -7.64 -16.06
N TYR A 69 7.53 -6.63 -15.20
CA TYR A 69 6.66 -6.40 -14.03
C TYR A 69 5.22 -6.04 -14.44
N SER A 70 5.01 -5.28 -15.52
CA SER A 70 3.67 -5.06 -16.07
C SER A 70 3.02 -6.37 -16.52
N ALA A 71 3.79 -7.28 -17.14
CA ALA A 71 3.28 -8.59 -17.53
C ALA A 71 2.89 -9.45 -16.31
N ILE A 72 3.73 -9.47 -15.26
CA ILE A 72 3.43 -10.16 -13.99
C ILE A 72 2.18 -9.56 -13.34
N GLY A 73 2.08 -8.22 -13.28
CA GLY A 73 0.92 -7.53 -12.72
C GLY A 73 -0.37 -7.86 -13.46
N ILE A 74 -0.35 -7.90 -14.79
CA ILE A 74 -1.50 -8.31 -15.61
C ILE A 74 -1.83 -9.79 -15.39
N ALA A 75 -0.83 -10.66 -15.27
CA ALA A 75 -1.06 -12.08 -14.97
C ALA A 75 -1.73 -12.27 -13.59
N LEU A 76 -1.27 -11.54 -12.57
CA LEU A 76 -1.89 -11.53 -11.24
C LEU A 76 -3.32 -10.99 -11.30
N PHE A 77 -3.56 -9.89 -12.00
CA PHE A 77 -4.89 -9.33 -12.23
C PHE A 77 -5.85 -10.34 -12.88
N VAL A 78 -5.40 -11.01 -13.95
CA VAL A 78 -6.15 -12.08 -14.63
C VAL A 78 -6.43 -13.24 -13.66
N GLY A 79 -5.43 -13.65 -12.87
CA GLY A 79 -5.59 -14.69 -11.85
C GLY A 79 -6.66 -14.32 -10.82
N VAL A 80 -6.67 -13.08 -10.33
CA VAL A 80 -7.70 -12.61 -9.39
C VAL A 80 -9.09 -12.66 -10.03
N LEU A 81 -9.26 -12.19 -11.27
CA LEU A 81 -10.56 -12.23 -11.96
C LEU A 81 -11.08 -13.66 -12.16
N MET A 82 -10.19 -14.62 -12.41
CA MET A 82 -10.58 -16.02 -12.61
C MET A 82 -10.94 -16.72 -11.30
N VAL A 83 -10.19 -16.44 -10.23
CA VAL A 83 -10.33 -17.12 -8.92
C VAL A 83 -11.41 -16.47 -8.06
N LEU A 84 -11.43 -15.14 -7.97
CA LEU A 84 -12.32 -14.38 -7.10
C LEU A 84 -13.55 -13.88 -7.88
N LYS A 85 -14.50 -14.79 -8.14
CA LYS A 85 -15.75 -14.47 -8.84
C LYS A 85 -16.74 -13.67 -7.99
N ASP A 86 -16.72 -13.88 -6.67
CA ASP A 86 -17.56 -13.15 -5.73
C ASP A 86 -16.68 -12.58 -4.60
N HIS A 87 -16.58 -11.26 -4.55
CA HIS A 87 -15.79 -10.56 -3.53
C HIS A 87 -16.37 -10.77 -2.12
N ARG A 88 -17.65 -11.13 -1.98
CA ARG A 88 -18.31 -11.34 -0.67
C ARG A 88 -17.72 -12.54 0.07
N ILE A 89 -17.12 -13.49 -0.64
CA ILE A 89 -16.43 -14.63 -0.05
C ILE A 89 -15.30 -14.16 0.87
N LEU A 90 -14.64 -13.05 0.56
CA LEU A 90 -13.54 -12.49 1.37
C LEU A 90 -13.97 -12.14 2.80
N GLN A 91 -15.26 -11.83 3.01
CA GLN A 91 -15.79 -11.54 4.34
C GLN A 91 -15.66 -12.73 5.30
N ARG A 92 -15.74 -13.96 4.79
CA ARG A 92 -15.56 -15.19 5.59
C ARG A 92 -14.14 -15.32 6.15
N TYR A 93 -13.18 -14.64 5.54
CA TYR A 93 -11.77 -14.68 5.89
C TYR A 93 -11.32 -13.45 6.69
N THR A 94 -12.24 -12.64 7.22
CA THR A 94 -11.92 -11.38 7.93
C THR A 94 -10.76 -11.52 8.93
N TYR A 95 -10.85 -12.46 9.88
CA TYR A 95 -9.80 -12.66 10.89
C TYR A 95 -8.55 -13.36 10.35
N ILE A 96 -8.69 -14.18 9.30
CA ILE A 96 -7.53 -14.78 8.62
C ILE A 96 -6.73 -13.70 7.91
N SER A 97 -7.41 -12.76 7.24
CA SER A 97 -6.81 -11.57 6.65
C SER A 97 -6.14 -10.70 7.71
N MET A 98 -6.75 -10.53 8.90
CA MET A 98 -6.12 -9.80 10.00
C MET A 98 -4.74 -10.38 10.37
N VAL A 99 -4.69 -11.69 10.63
CA VAL A 99 -3.44 -12.38 10.98
C VAL A 99 -2.47 -12.36 9.81
N GLY A 100 -2.95 -12.63 8.59
CA GLY A 100 -2.14 -12.60 7.37
C GLY A 100 -1.50 -11.25 7.10
N ALA A 101 -2.22 -10.14 7.30
CA ALA A 101 -1.68 -8.79 7.15
C ALA A 101 -0.56 -8.51 8.16
N ILE A 102 -0.75 -8.88 9.43
CA ILE A 102 0.28 -8.71 10.47
C ILE A 102 1.51 -9.56 10.14
N LEU A 103 1.33 -10.82 9.74
CA LEU A 103 2.44 -11.68 9.35
C LEU A 103 3.21 -11.10 8.16
N LEU A 104 2.51 -10.59 7.14
CA LEU A 104 3.14 -9.93 6.00
C LEU A 104 3.97 -8.72 6.42
N LEU A 105 3.46 -7.88 7.33
CA LEU A 105 4.23 -6.74 7.89
C LEU A 105 5.42 -7.20 8.73
N LEU A 106 5.33 -8.33 9.43
CA LEU A 106 6.47 -8.82 10.22
C LEU A 106 7.58 -9.44 9.36
N LEU A 107 7.28 -9.92 8.15
CA LEU A 107 8.25 -10.64 7.31
C LEU A 107 9.57 -9.88 7.09
N PRO A 108 9.58 -8.58 6.72
CA PRO A 108 10.82 -7.82 6.55
C PRO A 108 11.64 -7.64 7.82
N LEU A 109 11.04 -7.80 9.01
CA LEU A 109 11.74 -7.69 10.29
C LEU A 109 12.41 -9.00 10.73
N VAL A 110 12.05 -10.12 10.09
CA VAL A 110 12.62 -11.44 10.44
C VAL A 110 14.10 -11.50 10.08
N PRO A 111 15.00 -11.78 11.04
CA PRO A 111 16.43 -11.93 10.78
C PRO A 111 16.69 -13.02 9.74
N GLY A 112 17.55 -12.72 8.77
CA GLY A 112 17.90 -13.64 7.67
C GLY A 112 16.94 -13.59 6.46
N ILE A 113 15.74 -13.02 6.60
CA ILE A 113 14.80 -12.82 5.48
C ILE A 113 14.83 -11.37 5.00
N GLY A 114 14.69 -10.43 5.94
CA GLY A 114 14.67 -9.00 5.68
C GLY A 114 15.98 -8.46 5.11
N GLN A 115 15.86 -7.46 4.23
CA GLN A 115 16.99 -6.72 3.66
C GLN A 115 16.96 -5.28 4.17
N ASN A 116 18.08 -4.80 4.73
CA ASN A 116 18.25 -3.39 5.05
C ASN A 116 18.76 -2.67 3.79
N ILE A 117 17.91 -1.83 3.19
CA ILE A 117 18.23 -1.05 2.01
C ILE A 117 18.04 0.42 2.38
N ASN A 118 19.12 1.21 2.32
CA ASN A 118 19.11 2.64 2.64
C ASN A 118 18.53 2.95 4.03
N GLY A 119 18.83 2.10 5.03
CA GLY A 119 18.33 2.24 6.40
C GLY A 119 16.97 1.62 6.64
N ALA A 120 16.21 1.28 5.60
CA ALA A 120 14.86 0.72 5.70
C ALA A 120 14.84 -0.81 5.60
N LYS A 121 14.04 -1.45 6.47
CA LYS A 121 13.83 -2.91 6.50
C LYS A 121 12.44 -3.28 5.97
N ILE A 122 12.18 -2.99 4.70
CA ILE A 122 10.87 -3.18 4.07
C ILE A 122 10.87 -4.28 2.98
N TRP A 123 12.06 -4.69 2.54
CA TRP A 123 12.22 -5.60 1.40
C TRP A 123 12.62 -7.00 1.84
N ILE A 124 12.09 -8.00 1.14
CA ILE A 124 12.55 -9.39 1.20
C ILE A 124 13.06 -9.82 -0.18
N ARG A 125 14.02 -10.75 -0.21
CA ARG A 125 14.54 -11.31 -1.47
C ARG A 125 14.01 -12.74 -1.68
N VAL A 126 13.34 -12.97 -2.79
CA VAL A 126 12.78 -14.28 -3.15
C VAL A 126 13.15 -14.60 -4.59
N GLY A 127 13.92 -15.66 -4.82
CA GLY A 127 14.23 -16.15 -6.18
C GLY A 127 14.86 -15.11 -7.11
N GLY A 128 15.67 -14.19 -6.58
CA GLY A 128 16.29 -13.09 -7.35
C GLY A 128 15.43 -11.83 -7.47
N PHE A 129 14.17 -11.87 -7.04
CA PHE A 129 13.29 -10.70 -6.98
C PHE A 129 13.32 -10.03 -5.62
N GLN A 130 13.12 -8.72 -5.61
CA GLN A 130 12.86 -7.94 -4.40
C GLN A 130 11.35 -7.74 -4.30
N ILE A 131 10.77 -8.16 -3.18
CA ILE A 131 9.34 -8.05 -2.92
C ILE A 131 9.17 -7.21 -1.65
N GLN A 132 8.19 -6.32 -1.66
CA GLN A 132 7.78 -5.56 -0.49
C GLN A 132 6.49 -6.17 0.06
N PRO A 133 6.54 -6.97 1.15
CA PRO A 133 5.36 -7.59 1.74
C PRO A 133 4.29 -6.58 2.16
N GLY A 134 4.71 -5.38 2.55
CA GLY A 134 3.80 -4.27 2.90
C GLY A 134 2.81 -3.90 1.80
N GLU A 135 3.16 -4.08 0.52
CA GLU A 135 2.25 -3.85 -0.61
C GLU A 135 1.06 -4.83 -0.59
N PHE A 136 1.32 -6.10 -0.27
CA PHE A 136 0.28 -7.12 -0.12
C PHE A 136 -0.50 -6.91 1.18
N ALA A 137 0.18 -6.53 2.26
CA ALA A 137 -0.46 -6.25 3.54
C ALA A 137 -1.52 -5.14 3.41
N LYS A 138 -1.32 -4.11 2.57
CA LYS A 138 -2.34 -3.08 2.29
C LYS A 138 -3.65 -3.66 1.75
N ILE A 139 -3.57 -4.64 0.86
CA ILE A 139 -4.76 -5.29 0.29
C ILE A 139 -5.44 -6.15 1.36
N VAL A 140 -4.65 -6.97 2.06
CA VAL A 140 -5.16 -7.92 3.06
C VAL A 140 -5.78 -7.20 4.27
N ILE A 141 -5.16 -6.11 4.74
CA ILE A 141 -5.69 -5.30 5.84
C ILE A 141 -6.97 -4.57 5.42
N ALA A 142 -7.08 -4.11 4.17
CA ALA A 142 -8.30 -3.51 3.65
C ALA A 142 -9.46 -4.52 3.65
N ILE A 143 -9.19 -5.79 3.29
CA ILE A 143 -10.16 -6.88 3.38
C ILE A 143 -10.61 -7.10 4.83
N PHE A 144 -9.67 -7.11 5.79
CA PHE A 144 -10.00 -7.22 7.21
C PHE A 144 -10.89 -6.05 7.66
N PHE A 145 -10.49 -4.81 7.38
CA PHE A 145 -11.28 -3.65 7.78
C PHE A 145 -12.67 -3.66 7.15
N ALA A 146 -12.77 -3.95 5.85
CA ALA A 146 -14.05 -4.02 5.15
C ALA A 146 -14.96 -5.10 5.75
N GLY A 147 -14.44 -6.30 5.95
CA GLY A 147 -15.20 -7.42 6.51
C GLY A 147 -15.64 -7.18 7.96
N TYR A 148 -14.75 -6.65 8.79
CA TYR A 148 -15.04 -6.38 10.21
C TYR A 148 -16.01 -5.21 10.37
N LEU A 149 -15.79 -4.10 9.65
CA LEU A 149 -16.64 -2.91 9.72
C LEU A 149 -18.04 -3.16 9.17
N MET A 150 -18.19 -4.01 8.15
CA MET A 150 -19.50 -4.36 7.61
C MET A 150 -20.38 -5.08 8.64
N VAL A 151 -19.82 -6.06 9.37
CA VAL A 151 -20.55 -6.81 10.42
C VAL A 151 -20.88 -5.93 11.62
N LYS A 152 -20.02 -4.95 11.92
CA LYS A 152 -20.14 -4.06 13.07
C LYS A 152 -20.72 -2.69 12.74
N ARG A 153 -21.16 -2.45 11.50
CA ARG A 153 -21.61 -1.13 11.03
C ARG A 153 -22.68 -0.54 11.94
N ASP A 154 -23.72 -1.31 12.25
CA ASP A 154 -24.83 -0.82 13.07
C ASP A 154 -24.36 -0.46 14.48
N ALA A 155 -23.52 -1.31 15.09
CA ALA A 155 -22.95 -1.06 16.41
C ALA A 155 -22.00 0.15 16.45
N LEU A 156 -21.31 0.45 15.34
CA LEU A 156 -20.41 1.59 15.22
C LEU A 156 -21.14 2.90 14.86
N ALA A 157 -22.23 2.80 14.08
CA ALA A 157 -23.10 3.91 13.72
C ALA A 157 -23.96 4.38 14.91
N LEU A 158 -24.45 3.44 15.73
CA LEU A 158 -25.14 3.71 16.99
C LEU A 158 -24.13 4.16 18.07
N ALA A 159 -23.76 5.44 18.03
CA ALA A 159 -22.94 6.01 19.10
C ALA A 159 -23.72 6.04 20.42
N SER A 160 -23.16 5.37 21.42
CA SER A 160 -23.83 5.22 22.72
C SER A 160 -23.42 6.29 23.74
N ARG A 161 -22.29 7.00 23.56
CA ARG A 161 -21.80 7.97 24.56
C ARG A 161 -21.10 9.18 23.92
N ARG A 162 -21.47 10.37 24.40
CA ARG A 162 -20.79 11.64 24.12
C ARG A 162 -19.63 11.78 25.12
N PHE A 163 -18.40 11.81 24.63
CA PHE A 163 -17.22 12.10 25.45
C PHE A 163 -16.45 13.25 24.80
N LEU A 164 -16.17 14.32 25.56
CA LEU A 164 -15.55 15.56 25.05
C LEU A 164 -16.27 16.19 23.84
N GLY A 165 -17.60 16.16 23.82
CA GLY A 165 -18.39 16.70 22.70
C GLY A 165 -18.44 15.80 21.46
N LEU A 166 -17.75 14.66 21.47
CA LEU A 166 -17.62 13.73 20.35
C LEU A 166 -18.39 12.44 20.61
N TYR A 167 -18.98 11.89 19.55
CA TYR A 167 -19.70 10.62 19.59
C TYR A 167 -18.71 9.47 19.43
N LEU A 168 -18.26 8.87 20.53
CA LEU A 168 -17.40 7.69 20.47
C LEU A 168 -18.25 6.40 20.41
N PRO A 169 -17.97 5.49 19.44
CA PRO A 169 -18.55 4.15 19.44
C PRO A 169 -18.19 3.36 20.70
N ARG A 170 -18.92 2.28 20.98
CA ARG A 170 -18.63 1.39 22.12
C ARG A 170 -17.21 0.80 21.96
N GLY A 171 -16.35 1.00 22.96
CA GLY A 171 -14.93 0.59 22.91
C GLY A 171 -14.71 -0.90 22.60
N ARG A 172 -15.67 -1.77 22.94
CA ARG A 172 -15.62 -3.21 22.62
C ARG A 172 -15.67 -3.50 21.13
N ASP A 173 -16.36 -2.69 20.33
CA ASP A 173 -16.47 -2.89 18.88
C ASP A 173 -15.29 -2.26 18.12
N LEU A 174 -14.65 -1.24 18.69
CA LEU A 174 -13.43 -0.62 18.16
C LEU A 174 -12.14 -1.37 18.55
N GLY A 175 -12.18 -2.23 19.56
CA GLY A 175 -10.99 -2.90 20.12
C GLY A 175 -10.12 -3.58 19.06
N PRO A 176 -10.63 -4.56 18.29
CA PRO A 176 -9.83 -5.26 17.27
C PRO A 176 -9.25 -4.34 16.20
N ILE A 177 -10.02 -3.32 15.80
CA ILE A 177 -9.60 -2.33 14.81
C ILE A 177 -8.41 -1.51 15.33
N ILE A 178 -8.52 -0.97 16.55
CA ILE A 178 -7.47 -0.17 17.17
C ILE A 178 -6.24 -1.02 17.41
N VAL A 179 -6.39 -2.27 17.88
CA VAL A 179 -5.27 -3.20 18.09
C VAL A 179 -4.50 -3.43 16.80
N VAL A 180 -5.19 -3.78 15.71
CA VAL A 180 -4.56 -4.04 14.42
C VAL A 180 -3.90 -2.78 13.88
N TRP A 181 -4.55 -1.62 14.02
CA TRP A 181 -3.99 -0.34 13.61
C TRP A 181 -2.72 0.01 14.39
N VAL A 182 -2.76 0.00 15.73
CA VAL A 182 -1.60 0.28 16.58
C VAL A 182 -0.46 -0.68 16.30
N LEU A 183 -0.76 -1.98 16.17
CA LEU A 183 0.24 -2.99 15.89
C LEU A 183 0.89 -2.77 14.51
N SER A 184 0.10 -2.45 13.48
CA SER A 184 0.61 -2.16 12.14
C SER A 184 1.53 -0.94 12.15
N ILE A 185 1.12 0.14 12.82
CA ILE A 185 1.96 1.35 12.95
C ILE A 185 3.25 1.04 13.72
N LEU A 186 3.17 0.29 14.81
CA LEU A 186 4.33 -0.10 15.60
C LEU A 186 5.34 -0.89 14.74
N ILE A 187 4.87 -1.88 13.98
CA ILE A 187 5.71 -2.66 13.07
C ILE A 187 6.37 -1.76 12.02
N LEU A 188 5.62 -0.87 11.39
CA LEU A 188 6.14 0.02 10.34
C LEU A 188 7.16 1.05 10.88
N ILE A 189 7.05 1.44 12.15
CA ILE A 189 8.09 2.24 12.82
C ILE A 189 9.40 1.45 12.90
N PHE A 190 9.36 0.16 13.25
CA PHE A 190 10.54 -0.71 13.25
C PHE A 190 11.09 -1.00 11.84
N GLU A 191 10.25 -0.95 10.82
CA GLU A 191 10.68 -1.01 9.41
C GLU A 191 11.36 0.29 8.95
N THR A 192 11.24 1.37 9.74
CA THR A 192 11.70 2.75 9.45
C THR A 192 11.11 3.34 8.16
N ASP A 193 9.85 2.99 7.86
CA ASP A 193 9.12 3.46 6.68
C ASP A 193 7.91 4.32 7.05
N LEU A 194 8.15 5.62 7.11
CA LEU A 194 7.12 6.62 7.40
C LEU A 194 6.13 6.80 6.23
N GLY A 195 6.55 6.54 5.00
CA GLY A 195 5.69 6.70 3.83
C GLY A 195 4.57 5.68 3.84
N THR A 196 4.91 4.41 4.05
CA THR A 196 3.89 3.36 4.16
C THR A 196 3.05 3.50 5.42
N SER A 197 3.63 3.86 6.57
CA SER A 197 2.84 4.06 7.80
C SER A 197 1.75 5.13 7.64
N LEU A 198 2.05 6.24 6.94
CA LEU A 198 1.06 7.26 6.57
C LEU A 198 -0.03 6.71 5.65
N LEU A 199 0.31 5.85 4.68
CA LEU A 199 -0.67 5.22 3.79
C LEU A 199 -1.60 4.25 4.55
N PHE A 200 -1.06 3.42 5.46
CA PHE A 200 -1.85 2.53 6.31
C PHE A 200 -2.75 3.33 7.27
N PHE A 201 -2.21 4.42 7.83
CA PHE A 201 -2.97 5.34 8.66
C PHE A 201 -4.12 6.00 7.88
N GLY A 202 -3.84 6.55 6.69
CA GLY A 202 -4.86 7.16 5.82
C GLY A 202 -5.94 6.16 5.41
N MET A 203 -5.54 4.94 5.02
CA MET A 203 -6.47 3.84 4.72
C MET A 203 -7.39 3.56 5.91
N PHE A 204 -6.83 3.47 7.12
CA PHE A 204 -7.60 3.24 8.33
C PHE A 204 -8.65 4.34 8.58
N ILE A 205 -8.25 5.61 8.50
CA ILE A 205 -9.16 6.76 8.67
C ILE A 205 -10.25 6.77 7.61
N ILE A 206 -9.91 6.51 6.34
CA ILE A 206 -10.88 6.45 5.24
C ILE A 206 -11.89 5.32 5.49
N MET A 207 -11.44 4.14 5.90
CA MET A 207 -12.31 3.01 6.19
C MET A 207 -13.28 3.30 7.34
N LEU A 208 -12.80 3.94 8.42
CA LEU A 208 -13.68 4.38 9.51
C LEU A 208 -14.68 5.44 9.06
N TYR A 209 -14.25 6.41 8.25
CA TYR A 209 -15.14 7.42 7.71
C TYR A 209 -16.23 6.78 6.84
N VAL A 210 -15.87 5.90 5.92
CA VAL A 210 -16.82 5.21 5.03
C VAL A 210 -17.80 4.34 5.83
N ALA A 211 -17.35 3.67 6.90
CA ALA A 211 -18.22 2.82 7.70
C ALA A 211 -19.17 3.59 8.63
N THR A 212 -18.77 4.78 9.10
CA THR A 212 -19.52 5.55 10.10
C THR A 212 -20.19 6.82 9.56
N GLU A 213 -19.78 7.29 8.39
CA GLU A 213 -20.19 8.53 7.71
C GLU A 213 -19.91 9.82 8.52
N ARG A 214 -19.02 9.75 9.52
CA ARG A 214 -18.69 10.89 10.40
C ARG A 214 -17.41 11.60 10.00
N THR A 215 -17.54 12.86 9.58
CA THR A 215 -16.42 13.74 9.20
C THR A 215 -15.42 13.99 10.34
N SER A 216 -15.85 13.84 11.60
CA SER A 216 -14.97 13.96 12.78
C SER A 216 -13.76 13.01 12.72
N TRP A 217 -13.90 11.83 12.13
CA TRP A 217 -12.78 10.89 11.96
C TRP A 217 -11.72 11.40 11.01
N ILE A 218 -12.10 12.11 9.95
CA ILE A 218 -11.16 12.70 9.00
C ILE A 218 -10.38 13.81 9.69
N VAL A 219 -11.06 14.71 10.41
CA VAL A 219 -10.41 15.83 11.12
C VAL A 219 -9.44 15.30 12.18
N PHE A 220 -9.89 14.36 13.01
CA PHE A 220 -9.04 13.73 14.02
C PHE A 220 -7.87 12.97 13.39
N GLY A 221 -8.13 12.24 12.31
CA GLY A 221 -7.11 11.54 11.55
C GLY A 221 -6.02 12.48 11.05
N LEU A 222 -6.40 13.59 10.40
CA LEU A 222 -5.45 14.59 9.91
C LEU A 222 -4.61 15.20 11.04
N LEU A 223 -5.25 15.55 12.17
CA LEU A 223 -4.54 16.09 13.34
C LEU A 223 -3.55 15.07 13.92
N MET A 224 -3.96 13.81 14.08
CA MET A 224 -3.07 12.74 14.55
C MET A 224 -1.93 12.46 13.56
N SER A 225 -2.21 12.47 12.26
CA SER A 225 -1.19 12.27 11.23
C SER A 225 -0.16 13.39 11.25
N ALA A 226 -0.59 14.65 11.39
CA ALA A 226 0.30 15.80 11.50
C ALA A 226 1.14 15.71 12.79
N ALA A 227 0.51 15.43 13.93
CA ALA A 227 1.21 15.27 15.20
C ALA A 227 2.22 14.11 15.17
N GLY A 228 1.84 12.96 14.60
CA GLY A 228 2.71 11.81 14.43
C GLY A 228 3.87 12.09 13.48
N ALA A 229 3.62 12.76 12.34
CA ALA A 229 4.67 13.15 11.40
C ALA A 229 5.69 14.10 12.05
N VAL A 230 5.23 15.11 12.78
CA VAL A 230 6.11 16.02 13.54
C VAL A 230 6.88 15.24 14.60
N GLY A 231 6.22 14.39 15.38
CA GLY A 231 6.86 13.58 16.41
C GLY A 231 7.98 12.70 15.83
N VAL A 232 7.70 11.91 14.80
CA VAL A 232 8.72 11.05 14.19
C VAL A 232 9.83 11.89 13.55
N ALA A 233 9.51 12.99 12.87
CA ALA A 233 10.53 13.88 12.31
C ALA A 233 11.42 14.53 13.39
N SER A 234 10.94 14.67 14.62
CA SER A 234 11.73 15.20 15.74
C SER A 234 12.59 14.13 16.43
N PHE A 235 12.16 12.87 16.48
CA PHE A 235 12.81 11.82 17.27
C PHE A 235 13.60 10.79 16.44
N GLU A 236 13.25 10.57 15.16
CA GLU A 236 13.91 9.57 14.31
C GLU A 236 14.95 10.23 13.39
N PRO A 237 16.26 9.96 13.59
CA PRO A 237 17.32 10.65 12.85
C PRO A 237 17.21 10.50 11.33
N HIS A 238 16.81 9.32 10.84
CA HIS A 238 16.65 9.04 9.41
C HIS A 238 15.51 9.84 8.77
N VAL A 239 14.41 10.06 9.50
CA VAL A 239 13.29 10.88 9.02
C VAL A 239 13.69 12.35 9.09
N HIS A 240 14.32 12.77 10.18
CA HIS A 240 14.79 14.13 10.36
C HIS A 240 15.71 14.58 9.22
N SER A 241 16.68 13.75 8.83
CA SER A 241 17.60 14.07 7.74
C SER A 241 16.89 14.25 6.40
N ARG A 242 15.82 13.47 6.13
CA ARG A 242 15.02 13.62 4.92
C ARG A 242 14.20 14.91 4.92
N VAL A 243 13.63 15.29 6.07
CA VAL A 243 12.88 16.55 6.21
C VAL A 243 13.82 17.75 6.02
N GLN A 244 15.01 17.72 6.63
CA GLN A 244 16.01 18.77 6.45
C GLN A 244 16.46 18.88 4.99
N ALA A 245 16.78 17.76 4.34
CA ALA A 245 17.15 17.73 2.92
C ALA A 245 16.04 18.29 2.02
N TRP A 246 14.76 18.12 2.40
CA TRP A 246 13.64 18.69 1.65
C TRP A 246 13.46 20.19 1.89
N LEU A 247 13.64 20.66 3.13
CA LEU A 247 13.55 22.08 3.49
C LEU A 247 14.74 22.90 2.99
N SER A 248 15.91 22.28 2.85
CA SER A 248 17.14 22.90 2.37
C SER A 248 17.78 22.05 1.26
N PRO A 249 17.16 21.96 0.07
CA PRO A 249 17.59 21.05 -0.99
C PRO A 249 18.88 21.49 -1.70
N MET A 250 19.35 22.72 -1.44
CA MET A 250 20.52 23.33 -2.09
C MET A 250 21.70 23.53 -1.14
N ASN A 251 21.53 23.21 0.15
CA ASN A 251 22.59 23.26 1.17
C ASN A 251 23.04 21.84 1.52
#